data_AF-H0TIY4-F1
#
_entry.id   AF-H0TIY4-F1
#
_cell.length_a   1.000
_cell.length_b   1.000
_cell.length_c   1.000
_cell.angle_alpha   90.00
_cell.angle_beta   90.00
_cell.angle_gamma   90.00
#
_symmetry.space_group_name_H-M   'P 1'
#
loop_
_entity.id
_entity.type
_entity.pdbx_description
1 polymer ?
#
loop_
_entity_poly.entity_id
_entity_poly.type
_entity_poly.pdbx_seq_one_letter_code
_entity_poly.pdbx_strand_id
1 'polypeptide(L)' 'MSTKPKDRDAKEKARLEEELEEGLEETFPASDPVSAAQPAPSRDKGGRGRRQ' A
#
# COMPACT_ATOMS: atom_id res chain seq x y z
N MET A 1 41.23 -0.32 -25.98
CA MET A 1 39.96 -0.48 -26.72
C MET A 1 38.84 -0.42 -25.70
N SER A 2 37.98 0.61 -25.76
CA SER A 2 36.87 0.79 -24.81
C SER A 2 35.71 -0.11 -25.23
N THR A 3 35.48 -1.20 -24.48
CA THR A 3 34.40 -2.15 -24.73
C THR A 3 33.14 -1.65 -24.03
N LYS A 4 32.10 -1.36 -24.83
CA LYS A 4 30.86 -0.69 -24.45
C LYS A 4 30.07 -1.56 -23.43
N PRO A 5 29.89 -1.13 -22.16
CA PRO A 5 29.26 -1.96 -21.13
C PRO A 5 27.72 -1.96 -21.17
N LYS A 6 27.11 -0.99 -21.87
CA LYS A 6 25.71 -0.58 -21.69
C LYS A 6 24.64 -1.62 -22.04
N ASP A 7 24.92 -2.57 -22.93
CA ASP A 7 23.91 -3.52 -23.41
C ASP A 7 23.71 -4.70 -22.45
N ARG A 8 24.76 -5.09 -21.71
CA ARG A 8 24.62 -6.11 -20.65
C ARG A 8 23.85 -5.55 -19.46
N ASP A 9 24.14 -4.30 -19.11
CA ASP A 9 23.44 -3.56 -18.05
C ASP A 9 21.94 -3.43 -18.35
N ALA A 10 21.57 -3.18 -19.62
CA ALA A 10 20.16 -3.03 -20.01
C ALA A 10 19.35 -4.32 -19.85
N LYS A 11 19.95 -5.47 -20.21
CA LYS A 11 19.28 -6.78 -20.08
C LYS A 11 19.13 -7.19 -18.61
N GLU A 12 20.14 -6.91 -17.80
CA GLU A 12 20.10 -7.18 -16.36
C GLU A 12 19.06 -6.29 -15.65
N LYS A 13 19.01 -5.01 -16.01
CA LYS A 13 18.00 -4.06 -15.51
C LYS A 13 16.58 -4.48 -15.86
N ALA A 14 16.33 -4.91 -17.09
CA ALA A 14 15.00 -5.36 -17.51
C ALA A 14 14.52 -6.59 -16.70
N ARG A 15 15.43 -7.53 -16.43
CA ARG A 15 15.12 -8.70 -15.59
C ARG A 15 14.81 -8.31 -14.14
N LEU A 16 15.60 -7.38 -13.59
CA LEU A 16 15.37 -6.84 -12.24
C LEU A 16 14.05 -6.09 -12.12
N GLU A 17 13.65 -5.33 -13.15
CA GLU A 17 12.37 -4.62 -13.18
C GLU A 17 11.18 -5.59 -13.17
N GLU A 18 11.25 -6.69 -13.95
CA GLU A 18 10.21 -7.73 -13.98
C GLU A 18 10.05 -8.41 -12.60
N GLU A 19 11.15 -8.81 -11.96
CA GLU A 19 11.14 -9.47 -10.64
C GLU A 19 10.62 -8.54 -9.52
N LEU A 20 10.88 -7.23 -9.63
CA LEU A 20 10.35 -6.24 -8.71
C LEU A 20 8.83 -6.06 -8.89
N GLU A 21 8.34 -5.98 -10.12
CA GLU A 21 6.91 -5.81 -10.43
C GLU A 21 6.11 -7.03 -9.94
N GLU A 22 6.57 -8.26 -10.25
CA GLU A 22 5.96 -9.51 -9.78
C GLU A 22 5.87 -9.55 -8.25
N GLY A 23 6.97 -9.22 -7.56
CA GLY A 23 6.98 -9.14 -6.11
C GLY A 23 6.02 -8.07 -5.55
N LEU A 24 5.89 -6.92 -6.21
CA LEU A 24 4.98 -5.85 -5.81
C LEU A 24 3.51 -6.24 -6.00
N GLU A 25 3.16 -6.93 -7.09
CA GLU A 25 1.81 -7.42 -7.35
C GLU A 25 1.35 -8.46 -6.32
N GLU A 26 2.26 -9.31 -5.85
CA GLU A 26 1.97 -10.35 -4.85
C GLU A 26 1.93 -9.85 -3.40
N THR A 27 2.60 -8.73 -3.10
CA THR A 27 2.80 -8.27 -1.70
C THR A 27 1.65 -7.42 -1.16
N PHE A 28 0.74 -6.96 -2.03
CA PHE A 28 -0.41 -6.17 -1.59
C PHE A 28 -1.73 -6.92 -1.82
N PRO A 29 -2.56 -7.15 -0.78
CA PRO A 29 -3.98 -7.34 -1.04
C PRO A 29 -4.43 -6.12 -1.84
N ALA A 30 -5.09 -6.31 -2.98
CA ALA A 30 -5.46 -5.26 -3.95
C ALA A 30 -5.86 -3.95 -3.24
N SER A 31 -4.89 -3.05 -3.00
CA SER A 31 -4.94 -1.99 -1.97
C SER A 31 -5.40 -2.47 -0.57
N ASP A 32 -4.62 -2.19 0.49
CA ASP A 32 -5.04 -2.42 1.88
C ASP A 32 -6.52 -2.02 2.10
N PRO A 33 -7.31 -2.80 2.87
CA PRO A 33 -8.71 -2.51 3.06
C PRO A 33 -8.89 -1.05 3.48
N VAL A 34 -9.82 -0.35 2.82
CA VAL A 34 -10.17 1.04 3.14
C VAL A 34 -10.37 1.13 4.64
N SER A 35 -9.54 1.94 5.30
CA SER A 35 -9.58 2.13 6.75
C SER A 35 -11.01 2.52 7.14
N ALA A 36 -11.70 1.65 7.88
CA ALA A 36 -13.09 1.87 8.25
C ALA A 36 -13.17 3.09 9.19
N ALA A 37 -13.57 4.23 8.65
CA ALA A 37 -13.91 5.38 9.47
C ALA A 37 -15.12 5.01 10.33
N GLN A 38 -14.93 4.98 11.65
CA GLN A 38 -16.04 4.79 12.59
C GLN A 38 -17.06 5.92 12.36
N PRO A 39 -18.37 5.61 12.23
CA PRO A 39 -19.38 6.64 12.15
C PRO A 39 -19.24 7.56 13.37
N ALA A 40 -19.45 8.87 13.17
CA ALA A 40 -19.37 9.82 14.26
C ALA A 40 -20.23 9.32 15.44
N PRO A 41 -19.70 9.29 16.68
CA PRO A 41 -20.45 8.80 17.82
C PRO A 41 -21.79 9.54 17.85
N SER A 42 -22.88 8.78 17.83
CA SER A 42 -24.20 9.38 18.01
C SER A 42 -24.14 10.09 19.35
N ARG A 43 -24.48 11.38 19.35
CA ARG A 43 -24.75 12.10 20.59
C ARG A 43 -26.03 11.50 21.14
N ASP A 44 -25.92 10.35 21.79
CA ASP A 44 -26.92 9.94 22.74
C ASP A 44 -26.83 10.96 23.88
N LYS A 45 -27.57 12.05 23.68
CA LYS A 45 -27.82 13.07 24.68
C LYS A 45 -28.73 12.44 25.74
N GLY A 46 -28.15 11.54 26.52
CA GLY A 46 -28.75 10.92 27.70
C GLY A 46 -28.20 11.50 29.00
N GLY A 47 -27.64 12.71 28.99
CA GLY A 47 -27.45 13.47 30.22
C GLY A 47 -28.81 13.81 30.82
N ARG A 48 -29.21 13.06 31.87
CA ARG A 48 -29.97 13.50 33.06
C ARG A 48 -30.44 12.28 33.87
N GLY A 49 -29.50 11.61 34.52
CA GLY A 49 -29.75 10.69 35.63
C GLY A 49 -29.25 11.28 36.95
N ARG A 50 -29.85 12.39 37.41
CA ARG A 50 -29.76 12.85 38.81
C ARG A 50 -31.08 13.49 39.24
N ARG A 51 -32.06 12.63 39.48
CA ARG A 51 -33.29 12.77 40.28
C ARG A 51 -33.72 11.31 40.46
N GLN A 52 -33.81 10.71 41.64
CA GLN A 52 -34.35 11.13 42.93
C GLN A 52 -33.52 10.53 44.06
#